data_AF-A0A1A9ITQ5-F1
#
_entry.id   AF-A0A1A9ITQ5-F1
#
_cell.length_a   1.000
_cell.length_b   1.000
_cell.length_c   1.000
_cell.angle_alpha   90.00
_cell.angle_beta   90.00
_cell.angle_gamma   90.00
#
_symmetry.space_group_name_H-M   'P 1'
#
loop_
_entity.id
_entity.type
_entity.pdbx_description
1 polymer ?
#
loop_
_entity_poly.entity_id
_entity_poly.type
_entity_poly.pdbx_seq_one_letter_code
_entity_poly.pdbx_strand_id
1 'polypeptide(L)'
;MTDAKDERRPAGELEAGVLAVLWAADTPRTPGEVQQSLAADLARTTVTTILTRLHEKGVVGRRRQGRGYAYYPVQDAHGLTARRMHSELDRDTDRETVLARFVAQLSPDDERILRDLLEPDER
;
A
#
# COMPACT_ATOMS: atom_id res chain seq x y z
N MET A 1 5.33 13.55 -32.29
CA MET A 1 6.00 13.83 -31.00
C MET A 1 4.94 14.45 -30.11
N THR A 2 4.35 13.82 -29.10
CA THR A 2 4.49 12.49 -28.51
C THR A 2 3.08 12.21 -27.99
N ASP A 3 2.41 11.20 -28.54
CA ASP A 3 1.01 10.89 -28.28
C ASP A 3 0.93 9.72 -27.29
N ALA A 4 -0.10 9.76 -26.45
CA ALA A 4 -0.65 8.63 -25.68
C ALA A 4 0.30 7.84 -24.74
N LYS A 5 0.46 8.32 -23.49
CA LYS A 5 0.68 7.41 -22.35
C LYS A 5 0.08 7.90 -21.02
N ASP A 6 -1.02 8.64 -21.12
CA ASP A 6 -1.89 9.00 -19.99
C ASP A 6 -3.01 7.97 -19.79
N GLU A 7 -2.70 6.70 -20.08
CA GLU A 7 -3.55 5.57 -19.74
C GLU A 7 -3.49 5.39 -18.23
N ARG A 8 -4.57 5.83 -17.58
CA ARG A 8 -4.93 5.66 -16.16
C ARG A 8 -4.28 4.42 -15.57
N ARG A 9 -3.13 4.59 -14.92
CA ARG A 9 -2.53 3.54 -14.10
C ARG A 9 -3.60 3.06 -13.12
N PRO A 10 -3.83 1.74 -12.99
CA PRO A 10 -4.77 1.22 -12.02
C PRO A 10 -4.40 1.78 -10.64
N ALA A 11 -5.40 2.12 -9.83
CA ALA A 11 -5.20 2.83 -8.56
C ALA A 11 -4.14 2.17 -7.65
N GLY A 12 -4.00 0.84 -7.73
CA GLY A 12 -2.98 0.08 -7.01
C GLY A 12 -1.54 0.37 -7.43
N GLU A 13 -1.27 0.63 -8.71
CA GLU A 13 0.09 0.96 -9.19
C GLU A 13 0.53 2.34 -8.72
N LEU A 14 -0.40 3.31 -8.69
CA LEU A 14 -0.12 4.65 -8.18
C LEU A 14 0.12 4.67 -6.67
N GLU A 15 -0.69 3.92 -5.91
CA GLU A 15 -0.47 3.72 -4.47
C GLU A 15 0.89 3.06 -4.20
N ALA A 16 1.25 2.04 -4.98
CA ALA A 16 2.55 1.38 -4.86
C ALA A 16 3.72 2.32 -5.14
N GLY A 17 3.63 3.15 -6.18
CA GLY A 17 4.66 4.14 -6.49
C GLY A 17 4.84 5.20 -5.39
N VAL A 18 3.74 5.70 -4.82
CA VAL A 18 3.79 6.65 -3.70
C VAL A 18 4.45 6.03 -2.46
N LEU A 19 4.10 4.78 -2.13
CA LEU A 19 4.71 4.07 -0.99
C LEU A 19 6.20 3.80 -1.21
N ALA A 20 6.60 3.41 -2.42
CA ALA A 20 8.01 3.19 -2.75
C ALA A 20 8.86 4.46 -2.52
N VAL A 21 8.36 5.63 -2.92
CA VAL A 21 9.01 6.92 -2.65
C VAL A 21 9.13 7.19 -1.15
N LEU A 22 8.08 6.90 -0.37
CA LEU A 22 8.10 7.12 1.08
C LEU A 22 9.03 6.17 1.81
N TRP A 23 9.19 4.93 1.35
CA TRP A 23 10.16 3.98 1.93
C TRP A 23 11.60 4.28 1.58
N ALA A 24 11.85 4.80 0.37
CA ALA A 24 13.19 5.23 -0.04
C ALA A 24 13.64 6.53 0.67
N ALA A 25 12.75 7.19 1.40
CA ALA A 25 13.04 8.44 2.09
C ALA A 25 13.34 8.18 3.58
N ASP A 26 14.50 8.64 4.05
CA ASP A 26 14.87 8.60 5.47
C ASP A 26 14.07 9.61 6.34
N THR A 27 13.25 10.46 5.71
CA THR A 27 12.47 11.49 6.41
C THR A 27 11.07 11.63 5.83
N PRO A 28 10.07 12.04 6.64
CA PRO A 28 8.71 12.28 6.17
C PRO A 28 8.66 13.32 5.03
N ARG A 29 7.87 13.03 3.98
CA ARG A 29 7.79 13.84 2.75
C ARG A 29 6.43 14.51 2.56
N THR A 30 6.43 15.74 2.09
CA THR A 30 5.22 16.45 1.67
C THR A 30 4.69 15.93 0.33
N PRO A 31 3.40 16.15 -0.01
CA PRO A 31 2.87 15.79 -1.32
C PRO A 31 3.66 16.35 -2.51
N GLY A 32 4.26 17.54 -2.36
CA GLY A 32 5.10 18.15 -3.40
C GLY A 32 6.42 17.43 -3.59
N GLU A 33 7.08 17.01 -2.51
CA GLU A 33 8.33 16.24 -2.59
C GLU A 33 8.08 14.83 -3.14
N VAL A 34 6.97 14.19 -2.74
CA VAL A 34 6.56 12.89 -3.29
C VAL A 34 6.31 13.01 -4.79
N GLN A 35 5.59 14.05 -5.24
CA GLN A 35 5.35 14.32 -6.65
C GLN A 35 6.66 14.46 -7.44
N GLN A 36 7.64 15.22 -6.93
CA GLN A 36 8.94 15.41 -7.59
C GLN A 36 9.76 14.13 -7.70
N SER A 37 9.59 13.20 -6.77
CA SER A 37 10.32 11.94 -6.73
C SER A 37 9.68 10.85 -7.59
N LEU A 38 8.42 11.05 -8.00
CA LEU A 38 7.74 10.16 -8.92
C LEU A 38 8.18 10.49 -10.34
N ALA A 39 8.61 9.49 -11.11
CA ALA A 39 8.99 9.65 -12.52
C ALA A 39 7.80 9.94 -13.47
N ALA A 40 6.64 10.32 -12.94
CA ALA A 40 5.41 10.53 -13.68
C ALA A 40 4.92 11.97 -13.49
N ASP A 41 4.41 12.58 -14.57
CA ASP A 41 3.76 13.90 -14.56
C ASP A 41 2.38 13.87 -13.88
N LEU A 42 2.35 13.42 -12.63
CA LEU A 42 1.14 13.42 -11.81
C LEU A 42 0.90 14.82 -11.25
N ALA A 43 -0.35 15.28 -11.30
CA ALA A 43 -0.76 16.48 -10.59
C ALA A 43 -0.55 16.33 -9.07
N ARG A 44 -0.10 17.40 -8.41
CA ARG A 44 0.09 17.46 -6.95
C ARG A 44 -1.17 17.09 -6.16
N THR A 45 -2.33 17.47 -6.66
CA THR A 45 -3.63 17.16 -6.07
C THR A 45 -3.92 15.65 -6.10
N THR A 46 -3.52 14.95 -7.17
CA THR A 46 -3.62 13.49 -7.27
C THR A 46 -2.76 12.81 -6.20
N VAL A 47 -1.50 13.23 -6.06
CA VAL A 47 -0.59 12.73 -5.02
C VAL A 47 -1.16 12.99 -3.62
N THR A 48 -1.73 14.19 -3.41
CA THR A 48 -2.39 14.55 -2.16
C THR A 48 -3.56 13.61 -1.85
N THR A 49 -4.43 13.35 -2.83
CA THR A 49 -5.57 12.43 -2.67
C THR A 49 -5.11 11.01 -2.35
N ILE A 50 -4.07 10.52 -3.02
CA ILE A 50 -3.50 9.19 -2.75
C ILE A 50 -2.93 9.12 -1.33
N LEU A 51 -2.13 10.10 -0.92
CA LEU A 51 -1.57 10.16 0.44
C LEU A 51 -2.65 10.23 1.52
N THR A 52 -3.71 11.00 1.30
CA THR A 52 -4.87 11.04 2.21
C THR A 52 -5.54 9.67 2.31
N ARG A 53 -5.80 9.00 1.18
CA ARG A 53 -6.38 7.65 1.18
C ARG A 53 -5.48 6.64 1.88
N LEU A 54 -4.17 6.67 1.62
CA LEU A 54 -3.21 5.79 2.29
C LEU A 54 -3.14 6.06 3.80
N HIS A 55 -3.35 7.30 4.23
CA HIS A 55 -3.40 7.68 5.63
C HIS A 55 -4.70 7.21 6.31
N GLU A 56 -5.86 7.41 5.68
CA GLU A 56 -7.15 6.86 6.13
C GLU A 56 -7.09 5.34 6.25
N LYS A 57 -6.38 4.71 5.33
CA LYS A 57 -6.07 3.29 5.30
C LYS A 57 -5.07 2.82 6.38
N GLY A 58 -4.39 3.73 7.08
CA GLY A 58 -3.39 3.42 8.12
C GLY A 58 -2.01 2.96 7.60
N VAL A 59 -1.73 3.05 6.29
CA VAL A 59 -0.44 2.61 5.71
C VAL A 59 0.66 3.64 5.92
N VAL A 60 0.25 4.92 5.95
CA VAL A 60 1.16 6.04 6.15
C VAL A 60 0.68 6.88 7.32
N GLY A 61 1.62 7.33 8.11
CA GLY A 61 1.42 8.32 9.14
C GLY A 61 1.61 9.70 8.53
N ARG A 62 1.14 10.73 9.23
CA ARG A 62 1.42 12.12 8.85
C ARG A 62 1.78 12.95 10.07
N ARG A 63 2.66 13.92 9.86
CA ARG A 63 3.01 14.94 10.85
C ARG A 63 2.80 16.33 10.24
N ARG A 64 2.40 17.28 11.06
CA ARG A 64 2.19 18.67 10.60
C ARG A 64 3.54 19.27 10.19
N GLN A 65 3.59 19.89 9.03
CA GLN A 65 4.76 20.62 8.53
C GLN A 65 4.30 21.93 7.86
N GLY A 66 4.55 23.05 8.54
CA GLY A 66 4.04 24.36 8.12
C GLY A 66 2.51 24.39 8.02
N ARG A 67 2.00 24.76 6.84
CA ARG A 67 0.55 24.82 6.54
C ARG A 67 -0.03 23.48 6.05
N GLY A 68 0.79 22.43 5.94
CA GLY A 68 0.39 21.13 5.42
C GLY A 68 0.89 19.96 6.28
N TYR A 69 1.00 18.79 5.64
CA TYR A 69 1.44 17.55 6.27
C TYR A 69 2.59 16.92 5.49
N ALA A 70 3.51 16.31 6.21
CA ALA A 70 4.50 15.38 5.70
C ALA A 70 4.11 13.96 6.09
N TYR A 71 4.19 13.04 5.14
CA TYR A 71 3.79 11.66 5.28
C TYR A 71 5.00 10.75 5.45
N TYR A 72 4.83 9.66 6.17
CA TYR A 72 5.87 8.66 6.40
C TYR A 72 5.24 7.27 6.41
N PRO A 73 5.98 6.23 5.98
CA PRO A 73 5.46 4.87 6.00
C PRO A 73 5.28 4.39 7.44
N VAL A 74 4.15 3.75 7.73
CA VAL A 74 3.88 3.12 9.04
C VAL A 74 4.21 1.62 9.01
N GLN A 75 4.26 1.03 7.81
CA GLN A 75 4.60 -0.37 7.60
C GLN A 75 5.79 -0.50 6.65
N ASP A 76 6.63 -1.52 6.84
CA ASP A 76 7.72 -1.89 5.92
C ASP A 76 7.20 -2.64 4.68
N ALA A 77 8.10 -3.08 3.81
CA ALA A 77 7.76 -3.78 2.57
C ALA A 77 6.89 -5.04 2.79
N HIS A 78 7.03 -5.72 3.92
CA HIS A 78 6.22 -6.91 4.25
C HIS A 78 4.77 -6.51 4.56
N GLY A 79 4.56 -5.38 5.24
CA GLY A 79 3.21 -4.88 5.51
C GLY A 79 2.42 -4.48 4.26
N LEU A 80 3.08 -3.96 3.21
CA LEU A 80 2.39 -3.76 1.93
C LEU A 80 1.98 -5.07 1.26
N THR A 81 2.82 -6.10 1.33
CA THR A 81 2.48 -7.42 0.78
C THR A 81 1.25 -7.99 1.47
N ALA A 82 1.23 -7.98 2.82
CA ALA A 82 0.06 -8.41 3.59
C ALA A 82 -1.20 -7.59 3.24
N ARG A 83 -1.05 -6.28 3.03
CA ARG A 83 -2.17 -5.42 2.62
C ARG A 83 -2.69 -5.73 1.21
N ARG A 84 -1.81 -6.06 0.26
CA ARG A 84 -2.23 -6.50 -1.08
C ARG A 84 -3.04 -7.77 -0.99
N MET A 85 -2.60 -8.75 -0.20
CA MET A 85 -3.36 -9.98 0.07
C MET A 85 -4.76 -9.66 0.62
N HIS A 86 -4.86 -8.76 1.61
CA HIS A 86 -6.15 -8.30 2.14
C HIS A 86 -7.03 -7.60 1.09
N SER A 87 -6.46 -6.72 0.29
CA SER A 87 -7.21 -5.95 -0.71
C SER A 87 -7.75 -6.84 -1.82
N GLU A 88 -7.02 -7.90 -2.22
CA GLU A 88 -7.55 -8.89 -3.16
C GLU A 88 -8.69 -9.69 -2.54
N LEU A 89 -8.58 -10.06 -1.26
CA LEU A 89 -9.61 -10.79 -0.56
C LEU A 89 -10.91 -9.99 -0.39
N ASP A 90 -10.83 -8.67 -0.12
CA ASP A 90 -11.99 -7.80 0.07
C ASP A 90 -12.73 -7.47 -1.25
N ARG A 91 -12.12 -7.73 -2.41
CA ARG A 91 -12.74 -7.51 -3.72
C ARG A 91 -13.67 -8.64 -4.16
N ASP A 92 -13.52 -9.82 -3.57
CA ASP A 92 -14.37 -10.96 -3.84
C ASP A 92 -15.56 -10.99 -2.87
N THR A 93 -16.75 -11.23 -3.40
CA THR A 93 -17.97 -11.35 -2.59
C THR A 93 -18.03 -12.66 -1.81
N ASP A 94 -17.28 -13.68 -2.23
CA ASP A 94 -17.19 -14.99 -1.57
C ASP A 94 -15.80 -15.20 -0.96
N ARG A 95 -15.57 -14.50 0.15
CA ARG A 95 -14.32 -14.56 0.91
C ARG A 95 -13.98 -15.96 1.43
N GLU A 96 -15.00 -16.75 1.77
CA GLU A 96 -14.81 -18.11 2.31
C GLU A 96 -14.21 -19.03 1.24
N THR A 97 -14.74 -18.99 0.01
CA THR A 97 -14.20 -19.76 -1.11
C THR A 97 -12.77 -19.35 -1.47
N VAL A 98 -12.46 -18.04 -1.47
CA VAL A 98 -11.10 -17.56 -1.77
C VAL A 98 -10.10 -18.06 -0.71
N LEU A 99 -10.45 -17.97 0.57
CA LEU A 99 -9.59 -18.48 1.65
C LEU A 99 -9.41 -20.00 1.57
N ALA A 100 -10.47 -20.75 1.31
CA ALA A 100 -10.39 -22.20 1.15
C ALA A 100 -9.44 -22.60 0.02
N ARG A 101 -9.51 -21.91 -1.13
CA ARG A 101 -8.61 -22.15 -2.27
C ARG A 101 -7.18 -21.71 -1.98
N PHE A 102 -6.98 -20.59 -1.28
CA PHE A 102 -5.66 -20.13 -0.86
C PHE A 102 -4.99 -21.16 0.05
N VAL A 103 -5.69 -21.61 1.10
CA VAL A 103 -5.17 -22.63 2.04
C VAL A 103 -4.83 -23.92 1.32
N ALA A 104 -5.67 -24.37 0.38
CA ALA A 104 -5.42 -25.58 -0.41
C ALA A 104 -4.18 -25.51 -1.33
N GLN A 105 -3.65 -24.31 -1.59
CA GLN A 105 -2.47 -24.08 -2.44
C GLN A 105 -1.19 -23.79 -1.66
N LEU A 106 -1.27 -23.72 -0.32
CA LEU A 106 -0.10 -23.47 0.51
C LEU A 106 0.89 -24.63 0.45
N SER A 107 2.18 -24.29 0.56
CA SER A 107 3.19 -25.30 0.85
C SER A 107 3.01 -25.83 2.29
N PRO A 108 3.50 -27.04 2.59
CA PRO A 108 3.45 -27.56 3.97
C PRO A 108 4.14 -26.65 5.00
N ASP A 109 5.17 -25.91 4.58
CA ASP A 109 5.86 -24.94 5.45
C ASP A 109 5.03 -23.68 5.68
N ASP A 110 4.41 -23.13 4.64
CA ASP A 110 3.54 -21.95 4.78
C ASP A 110 2.27 -22.26 5.58
N GLU A 111 1.70 -23.46 5.42
CA GLU A 111 0.55 -23.91 6.22
C GLU A 111 0.91 -23.95 7.70
N ARG A 112 2.07 -24.53 8.04
CA ARG A 112 2.56 -24.59 9.42
C ARG A 112 2.78 -23.20 10.01
N ILE A 113 3.44 -22.31 9.26
CA ILE A 113 3.64 -20.91 9.69
C ILE A 113 2.30 -20.22 9.94
N LEU A 114 1.33 -20.36 9.02
CA LEU A 114 0.03 -19.74 9.19
C LEU A 114 -0.75 -20.32 10.37
N ARG A 115 -0.65 -21.63 10.61
CA ARG A 115 -1.25 -22.25 11.79
C ARG A 115 -0.65 -21.70 13.07
N ASP A 116 0.68 -21.67 13.18
CA ASP A 116 1.40 -21.14 14.34
C ASP A 116 1.04 -19.66 14.62
N LEU A 117 0.80 -18.85 13.58
CA LEU A 117 0.39 -17.45 13.70
C LEU A 117 -1.09 -17.25 14.05
N LEU A 118 -1.95 -18.23 13.77
CA LEU A 118 -3.40 -18.18 13.99
C LEU A 118 -3.83 -18.85 15.30
N GLU A 119 -2.97 -19.67 15.89
CA GLU A 119 -3.21 -20.17 17.24
C GLU A 119 -3.23 -18.99 18.22
N PRO A 120 -4.29 -18.84 19.03
CA PRO A 120 -4.35 -17.77 20.01
C PRO A 120 -3.21 -17.98 21.01
N ASP A 121 -2.41 -16.94 21.21
CA ASP A 121 -1.47 -16.86 22.35
C ASP A 121 -2.34 -16.93 23.62
N GLU A 122 -2.45 -18.11 24.24
CA GLU A 122 -2.99 -18.22 25.60
C GLU A 122 -1.98 -17.55 26.56
N ARG A 123 -2.03 -16.21 26.66
CA ARG A 123 -1.38 -15.42 27.70
C ARG A 123 -2.24 -14.25 28.16
#